data_AF-A0A2N2M745-F1
#
_entry.id   AF-A0A2N2M745-F1
#
_cell.length_a   1.000
_cell.length_b   1.000
_cell.length_c   1.000
_cell.angle_alpha   90.00
_cell.angle_beta   90.00
_cell.angle_gamma   90.00
#
_symmetry.space_group_name_H-M   'P 1'
#
loop_
_entity.id
_entity.type
_entity.pdbx_description
1 polymer ?
#
loop_
_entity_poly.entity_id
_entity_poly.type
_entity_poly.pdbx_seq_one_letter_code
_entity_poly.pdbx_strand_id
1 'polypeptide(L)'
;MTEAQKTVFISADHGLAIIYFLQSDVAKTLVERGLRVVVLTDDGLVDQLRSRFGMPGMIVEGLRFKACSKYAAEVSPGLQYWSNYVRRVGTSNCINTEAMDSHIKQVEAEAQGSQRIVAALARMVISLMRHSKAARQCLVNWQMRFTPGIYDDLFEKYQPDLVVSATYGWRNDRYLLRESVKRGIKTGAVIVGWDNPSSYGVPAAPLDFVTCWSELQKQELVDGSDWDPAKVNIGGIPSYDGYFRKEWLIPREEYFKLHHLDPKRKLITYASSFITFSPNYLNIEALAKLVAGDELSEPSQLL
;
A
#
# COMPACT_ATOMS: atom_id res chain seq x y z
N MET A 1 16.23 4.00 36.95
CA MET A 1 14.97 4.34 36.26
C MET A 1 14.83 3.36 35.11
N THR A 2 13.85 2.46 35.16
CA THR A 2 13.52 1.62 34.00
C THR A 2 13.06 2.55 32.88
N GLU A 3 13.78 2.53 31.76
CA GLU A 3 13.44 3.33 30.58
C GLU A 3 12.00 2.98 30.16
N ALA A 4 11.16 3.99 29.94
CA ALA A 4 9.76 3.76 29.57
C ALA A 4 9.70 2.98 28.25
N GLN A 5 8.91 1.91 28.21
CA GLN A 5 8.80 1.06 27.04
C GLN A 5 8.30 1.88 25.83
N LYS A 6 9.13 1.95 24.78
CA LYS A 6 8.80 2.66 23.54
C LYS A 6 7.65 1.98 22.81
N THR A 7 6.76 2.79 22.23
CA THR A 7 5.54 2.31 21.55
C THR A 7 5.53 2.69 20.08
N VAL A 8 5.22 1.72 19.21
CA VAL A 8 5.14 1.89 17.76
C VAL A 8 3.72 1.61 17.29
N PHE A 9 3.12 2.54 16.57
CA PHE A 9 1.90 2.33 15.82
C PHE A 9 2.25 1.84 14.41
N ILE A 10 1.57 0.78 13.97
CA ILE A 10 1.68 0.23 12.62
C ILE A 10 0.31 0.27 11.97
N SER A 11 0.16 1.00 10.87
CA SER A 11 -1.06 0.98 10.06
C SER A 11 -1.01 -0.15 9.04
N ALA A 12 -1.69 -1.25 9.34
CA ALA A 12 -1.89 -2.41 8.47
C ALA A 12 -3.33 -2.38 7.90
N ASP A 13 -3.58 -1.44 7.01
CA ASP A 13 -4.91 -1.04 6.54
C ASP A 13 -5.51 -1.93 5.43
N HIS A 14 -4.71 -2.85 4.87
CA HIS A 14 -5.14 -3.77 3.81
C HIS A 14 -4.24 -5.01 3.73
N GLY A 15 -4.60 -5.97 2.86
CA GLY A 15 -3.93 -7.27 2.74
C GLY A 15 -2.42 -7.20 2.56
N LEU A 16 -1.90 -6.38 1.63
CA LEU A 16 -0.45 -6.26 1.42
C LEU A 16 0.27 -5.69 2.66
N ALA A 17 -0.33 -4.73 3.35
CA ALA A 17 0.22 -4.20 4.59
C ALA A 17 0.21 -5.24 5.71
N ILE A 18 -0.86 -6.04 5.82
CA ILE A 18 -0.93 -7.17 6.76
C ILE A 18 0.17 -8.19 6.46
N ILE A 19 0.39 -8.54 5.18
CA ILE A 19 1.48 -9.44 4.79
C ILE A 19 2.83 -8.83 5.17
N TYR A 20 3.06 -7.57 4.79
CA TYR A 20 4.31 -6.86 5.06
C TYR A 20 4.65 -6.79 6.55
N PHE A 21 3.69 -6.48 7.42
CA PHE A 21 3.96 -6.26 8.84
C PHE A 21 3.81 -7.50 9.71
N LEU A 22 2.79 -8.34 9.45
CA LEU A 22 2.39 -9.43 10.35
C LEU A 22 2.76 -10.83 9.85
N GLN A 23 2.79 -11.06 8.53
CA GLN A 23 3.23 -12.36 7.99
C GLN A 23 4.75 -12.43 7.81
N SER A 24 5.41 -11.27 7.63
CA SER A 24 6.86 -11.19 7.73
C SER A 24 7.31 -11.09 9.20
N ASP A 25 8.63 -11.08 9.40
CA ASP A 25 9.24 -10.93 10.73
C ASP A 25 9.26 -9.48 11.25
N VAL A 26 8.69 -8.49 10.55
CA VAL A 26 8.79 -7.06 10.92
C VAL A 26 8.19 -6.78 12.31
N ALA A 27 6.90 -7.04 12.51
CA ALA A 27 6.25 -6.74 13.81
C ALA A 27 6.84 -7.61 14.93
N LYS A 28 7.11 -8.89 14.64
CA LYS A 28 7.74 -9.83 15.56
C LYS A 28 9.11 -9.31 16.04
N THR A 29 9.97 -8.87 15.12
CA THR A 29 11.30 -8.34 15.45
C THR A 29 11.20 -7.09 16.35
N LEU A 30 10.22 -6.20 16.12
CA LEU A 30 10.01 -5.03 16.97
C LEU A 30 9.63 -5.44 18.40
N VAL A 31 8.71 -6.41 18.53
CA VAL A 31 8.29 -6.95 19.83
C VAL A 31 9.45 -7.64 20.56
N GLU A 32 10.23 -8.47 19.87
CA GLU A 32 11.41 -9.17 20.42
C GLU A 32 12.51 -8.20 20.89
N ARG A 33 12.57 -7.00 20.28
CA ARG A 33 13.44 -5.89 20.72
C ARG A 33 12.89 -5.12 21.92
N GLY A 34 11.77 -5.57 22.50
CA GLY A 34 11.16 -4.99 23.69
C GLY A 34 10.22 -3.82 23.42
N LEU A 35 9.89 -3.52 22.16
CA LEU A 35 8.95 -2.44 21.81
C LEU A 35 7.50 -2.92 22.00
N ARG A 36 6.63 -2.00 22.44
CA ARG A 36 5.19 -2.23 22.37
C ARG A 36 4.70 -1.89 20.97
N VAL A 37 4.10 -2.86 20.28
CA VAL A 37 3.59 -2.66 18.92
C VAL A 37 2.06 -2.61 18.95
N VAL A 38 1.47 -1.51 18.51
CA VAL A 38 0.02 -1.37 18.34
C VAL A 38 -0.28 -1.38 16.85
N VAL A 39 -0.88 -2.46 16.39
CA VAL A 39 -1.26 -2.66 14.99
C VAL A 39 -2.68 -2.15 14.80
N LEU A 40 -2.83 -1.18 13.92
CA LEU A 40 -4.10 -0.61 13.53
C LEU A 40 -4.52 -1.25 12.21
N THR A 41 -5.69 -1.87 12.17
CA THR A 41 -6.23 -2.54 10.96
C THR A 41 -7.73 -2.28 10.77
N ASP A 42 -8.37 -2.86 9.76
CA ASP A 42 -9.83 -2.79 9.63
C ASP A 42 -10.51 -3.28 10.93
N ASP A 43 -11.48 -2.52 11.43
CA ASP A 43 -12.24 -2.85 12.64
C ASP A 43 -12.84 -4.27 12.57
N GLY A 44 -13.24 -4.73 11.38
CA GLY A 44 -13.78 -6.08 11.16
C GLY A 44 -12.74 -7.20 11.19
N LEU A 45 -11.44 -6.89 11.11
CA LEU A 45 -10.34 -7.86 11.12
C LEU A 45 -9.63 -7.94 12.47
N VAL A 46 -9.96 -7.09 13.44
CA VAL A 46 -9.26 -6.99 14.73
C VAL A 46 -9.18 -8.33 15.45
N ASP A 47 -10.31 -9.01 15.63
CA ASP A 47 -10.35 -10.29 16.36
C ASP A 47 -9.63 -11.40 15.61
N GLN A 48 -9.76 -11.43 14.28
CA GLN A 48 -9.07 -12.41 13.43
C GLN A 48 -7.55 -12.22 13.50
N LEU A 49 -7.06 -10.99 13.38
CA LEU A 49 -5.61 -10.73 13.45
C LEU A 49 -5.08 -10.95 14.87
N ARG A 50 -5.84 -10.61 15.91
CA ARG A 50 -5.49 -10.91 17.29
C ARG A 50 -5.36 -12.41 17.52
N SER A 51 -6.31 -13.21 17.02
CA SER A 51 -6.27 -14.67 17.14
C SER A 51 -5.12 -15.29 16.34
N ARG A 52 -4.80 -14.76 15.17
CA ARG A 52 -3.81 -15.36 14.25
C ARG A 52 -2.38 -14.95 14.56
N PHE A 53 -2.15 -13.69 14.94
CA PHE A 53 -0.81 -13.10 15.09
C PHE A 53 -0.52 -12.61 16.50
N GLY A 54 -1.50 -12.65 17.42
CA GLY A 54 -1.35 -12.13 18.77
C GLY A 54 -0.14 -12.69 19.51
N MET A 55 0.65 -11.80 20.11
CA MET A 55 1.82 -12.14 20.91
C MET A 55 2.01 -11.13 22.05
N PRO A 56 2.62 -11.51 23.18
CA PRO A 56 2.92 -10.57 24.27
C PRO A 56 3.72 -9.37 23.74
N GLY A 57 3.28 -8.15 24.05
CA GLY A 57 3.89 -6.91 23.53
C GLY A 57 3.26 -6.38 22.23
N MET A 58 2.37 -7.15 21.60
CA MET A 58 1.58 -6.69 20.45
C MET A 58 0.10 -6.51 20.82
N ILE A 59 -0.48 -5.40 20.38
CA ILE A 59 -1.89 -5.04 20.56
C ILE A 59 -2.50 -4.80 19.18
N VAL A 60 -3.73 -5.25 18.97
CA VAL A 60 -4.47 -5.00 17.72
C VAL A 60 -5.69 -4.14 18.02
N GLU A 61 -5.81 -3.02 17.31
CA GLU A 61 -6.87 -2.01 17.40
C GLU A 61 -7.41 -1.68 15.99
N GLY A 62 -8.57 -1.02 15.95
CA GLY A 62 -9.22 -0.63 14.69
C GLY A 62 -8.72 0.71 14.12
N LEU A 63 -8.66 0.82 12.79
CA LEU A 63 -8.39 2.02 12.00
C LEU A 63 -9.63 2.89 11.80
N ARG A 64 -10.74 2.59 12.49
CA ARG A 64 -11.95 3.42 12.53
C ARG A 64 -12.44 3.78 11.12
N PHE A 65 -12.47 2.83 10.20
CA PHE A 65 -12.78 3.11 8.79
C PHE A 65 -14.16 3.74 8.62
N LYS A 66 -15.14 3.36 9.46
CA LYS A 66 -16.47 3.98 9.49
C LYS A 66 -16.40 5.47 9.85
N ALA A 67 -15.58 5.84 10.84
CA ALA A 67 -15.40 7.23 11.23
C ALA A 67 -14.66 8.04 10.16
N CYS A 68 -13.60 7.46 9.56
CA CYS A 68 -12.89 8.05 8.43
C CYS A 68 -13.82 8.36 7.25
N SER A 69 -14.67 7.39 6.88
CA SER A 69 -15.64 7.53 5.80
C SER A 69 -16.72 8.54 6.12
N LYS A 70 -17.26 8.53 7.35
CA LYS A 70 -18.24 9.51 7.82
C LYS A 70 -17.69 10.93 7.73
N TYR A 71 -16.48 11.16 8.25
CA TYR A 71 -15.82 12.47 8.18
C TYR A 71 -15.58 12.92 6.74
N ALA A 72 -15.12 12.01 5.87
CA ALA A 72 -14.91 12.32 4.46
C ALA A 72 -16.22 12.72 3.74
N ALA A 73 -17.35 12.14 4.13
CA ALA A 73 -18.65 12.44 3.56
C ALA A 73 -19.26 13.75 4.10
N GLU A 74 -19.07 14.04 5.39
CA GLU A 74 -19.68 15.20 6.06
C GLU A 74 -18.87 16.49 5.89
N VAL A 75 -17.53 16.42 5.82
CA VAL A 75 -16.66 17.60 5.84
C VAL A 75 -16.05 17.83 4.47
N SER A 76 -16.65 18.72 3.69
CA SER A 76 -16.17 19.14 2.37
C SER A 76 -15.83 17.96 1.42
N PRO A 77 -16.78 17.04 1.15
CA PRO A 77 -16.51 15.78 0.45
C PRO A 77 -15.87 15.96 -0.92
N GLY A 78 -16.40 16.88 -1.74
CA GLY A 78 -15.83 17.15 -3.07
C GLY A 78 -14.40 17.69 -2.98
N LEU A 79 -14.12 18.56 -2.02
CA LEU A 79 -12.80 19.15 -1.83
C LEU A 79 -11.78 18.10 -1.36
N GLN A 80 -12.17 17.21 -0.44
CA GLN A 80 -11.33 16.10 -0.01
C GLN A 80 -11.11 15.11 -1.16
N TYR A 81 -12.14 14.76 -1.92
CA TYR A 81 -12.02 13.87 -3.08
C TYR A 81 -11.04 14.43 -4.12
N TRP A 82 -11.28 15.63 -4.62
CA TRP A 82 -10.48 16.23 -5.69
C TRP A 82 -9.05 16.53 -5.25
N SER A 83 -8.84 16.98 -4.01
CA SER A 83 -7.48 17.19 -3.50
C SER A 83 -6.71 15.88 -3.33
N ASN A 84 -7.36 14.78 -2.92
CA ASN A 84 -6.72 13.46 -2.88
C ASN A 84 -6.45 12.89 -4.27
N TYR A 85 -7.35 13.13 -5.23
CA TYR A 85 -7.15 12.76 -6.62
C TYR A 85 -5.90 13.45 -7.20
N VAL A 86 -5.80 14.78 -7.12
CA VAL A 86 -4.61 15.49 -7.63
C VAL A 86 -3.34 15.12 -6.85
N ARG A 87 -3.45 14.81 -5.55
CA ARG A 87 -2.31 14.26 -4.77
C ARG A 87 -1.83 12.92 -5.32
N ARG A 88 -2.75 12.04 -5.73
CA ARG A 88 -2.42 10.73 -6.31
C ARG A 88 -1.58 10.85 -7.57
N VAL A 89 -2.01 11.70 -8.49
CA VAL A 89 -1.51 11.71 -9.88
C VAL A 89 -0.64 12.92 -10.22
N GLY A 90 -0.53 13.88 -9.29
CA GLY A 90 0.28 15.09 -9.41
C GLY A 90 1.74 14.90 -9.01
N THR A 91 2.29 13.70 -9.15
CA THR A 91 3.73 13.45 -8.97
C THR A 91 4.55 14.17 -10.05
N SER A 92 5.85 14.37 -9.81
CA SER A 92 6.76 14.96 -10.80
C SER A 92 6.79 14.17 -12.12
N ASN A 93 7.01 14.86 -13.23
CA ASN A 93 7.19 14.23 -14.55
C ASN A 93 8.61 13.67 -14.77
N CYS A 94 9.43 13.60 -13.72
CA CYS A 94 10.79 13.03 -13.76
C CYS A 94 10.83 11.50 -13.60
N ILE A 95 9.67 10.85 -13.47
CA ILE A 95 9.54 9.41 -13.31
C ILE A 95 8.50 8.85 -14.29
N ASN A 96 8.34 7.52 -14.33
CA ASN A 96 7.26 6.92 -15.10
C ASN A 96 5.88 7.24 -14.47
N THR A 97 5.01 7.92 -15.21
CA THR A 97 3.68 8.33 -14.76
C THR A 97 2.54 7.55 -15.40
N GLU A 98 2.80 6.49 -16.18
CA GLU A 98 1.78 5.81 -16.99
C GLU A 98 0.58 5.29 -16.18
N ALA A 99 0.83 4.75 -14.98
CA ALA A 99 -0.25 4.32 -14.09
C ALA A 99 -1.15 5.49 -13.66
N MET A 100 -0.54 6.65 -13.38
CA MET A 100 -1.25 7.88 -13.02
C MET A 100 -1.97 8.47 -14.23
N ASP A 101 -1.36 8.47 -15.40
CA ASP A 101 -1.95 8.97 -16.65
C ASP A 101 -3.14 8.12 -17.09
N SER A 102 -3.05 6.80 -16.94
CA SER A 102 -4.17 5.87 -17.14
C SER A 102 -5.33 6.21 -16.18
N HIS A 103 -5.03 6.47 -14.91
CA HIS A 103 -6.05 6.85 -13.93
C HIS A 103 -6.67 8.23 -14.23
N ILE A 104 -5.90 9.20 -14.73
CA ILE A 104 -6.44 10.50 -15.17
C ILE A 104 -7.46 10.30 -16.29
N LYS A 105 -7.10 9.51 -17.32
CA LYS A 105 -7.98 9.19 -18.44
C LYS A 105 -9.26 8.49 -17.97
N GLN A 106 -9.14 7.58 -17.01
CA GLN A 106 -10.30 6.90 -16.41
C GLN A 106 -11.24 7.90 -15.73
N VAL A 107 -10.74 8.75 -14.84
CA VAL A 107 -11.56 9.74 -14.12
C VAL A 107 -12.24 10.71 -15.08
N GLU A 108 -11.56 11.10 -16.16
CA GLU A 108 -12.12 11.98 -17.19
C GLU A 108 -13.20 11.30 -18.03
N ALA A 109 -13.04 10.01 -18.34
CA ALA A 109 -14.04 9.21 -19.03
C ALA A 109 -15.30 8.99 -18.17
N GLU A 110 -15.13 8.82 -16.86
CA GLU A 110 -16.23 8.64 -15.89
C GLU A 110 -16.91 9.97 -15.50
N ALA A 111 -16.29 11.12 -15.75
CA ALA A 111 -16.80 12.42 -15.34
C ALA A 111 -18.07 12.83 -16.12
N GLN A 112 -19.14 13.14 -15.36
CA GLN A 112 -20.44 13.55 -15.91
C GLN A 112 -20.83 14.98 -15.48
N GLY A 113 -21.54 15.70 -16.37
CA GLY A 113 -22.08 17.03 -16.07
C GLY A 113 -21.01 18.03 -15.61
N SER A 114 -21.26 18.69 -14.47
CA SER A 114 -20.35 19.69 -13.88
C SER A 114 -19.00 19.10 -13.43
N GLN A 115 -18.89 17.79 -13.22
CA GLN A 115 -17.62 17.14 -12.86
C GLN A 115 -16.57 17.27 -13.98
N ARG A 116 -16.99 17.44 -15.24
CA ARG A 116 -16.06 17.66 -16.36
C ARG A 116 -15.28 18.97 -16.22
N ILE A 117 -15.93 20.01 -15.72
CA ILE A 117 -15.27 21.30 -15.45
C ILE A 117 -14.24 21.12 -14.34
N VAL A 118 -14.62 20.41 -13.27
CA VAL A 118 -13.70 20.15 -12.15
C VAL A 118 -12.53 19.26 -12.58
N ALA A 119 -12.75 18.25 -13.43
CA ALA A 119 -11.69 17.43 -14.00
C ALA A 119 -10.72 18.27 -14.85
N ALA A 120 -11.22 19.21 -15.66
CA ALA A 120 -10.37 20.11 -16.43
C ALA A 120 -9.54 21.05 -15.53
N LEU A 121 -10.14 21.59 -14.46
CA LEU A 121 -9.41 22.36 -13.45
C LEU A 121 -8.34 21.50 -12.74
N ALA A 122 -8.70 20.27 -12.37
CA ALA A 122 -7.80 19.32 -11.75
C ALA A 122 -6.61 19.01 -12.67
N ARG A 123 -6.81 18.88 -13.98
CA ARG A 123 -5.74 18.67 -14.96
C ARG A 123 -4.74 19.84 -14.98
N MET A 124 -5.21 21.08 -14.87
CA MET A 124 -4.31 22.24 -14.75
C MET A 124 -3.50 22.20 -13.46
N VAL A 125 -4.13 21.83 -12.34
CA VAL A 125 -3.43 21.64 -11.06
C VAL A 125 -2.40 20.52 -11.15
N ILE A 126 -2.74 19.39 -11.78
CA ILE A 126 -1.84 18.25 -12.00
C ILE A 126 -0.64 18.67 -12.84
N SER A 127 -0.86 19.42 -13.92
CA SER A 127 0.23 19.95 -14.76
C SER A 127 1.16 20.86 -13.96
N LEU A 128 0.61 21.79 -13.18
CA LEU A 128 1.40 22.64 -12.29
C LEU A 128 2.19 21.80 -11.28
N MET A 129 1.55 20.81 -10.64
CA MET A 129 2.18 19.93 -9.67
C MET A 129 3.27 19.08 -10.30
N ARG A 130 3.14 18.61 -11.54
CA ARG A 130 4.16 17.83 -12.25
C ARG A 130 5.48 18.59 -12.41
N HIS A 131 5.43 19.90 -12.51
CA HIS A 131 6.60 20.75 -12.72
C HIS A 131 7.05 21.52 -11.47
N SER A 132 6.35 21.41 -10.34
CA SER A 132 6.64 22.22 -9.15
C SER A 132 6.55 21.44 -7.84
N LYS A 133 7.73 21.22 -7.23
CA LYS A 133 7.87 20.73 -5.84
C LYS A 133 7.11 21.60 -4.85
N ALA A 134 7.16 22.92 -5.01
CA ALA A 134 6.45 23.85 -4.13
C ALA A 134 4.93 23.68 -4.22
N ALA A 135 4.38 23.43 -5.41
CA ALA A 135 2.94 23.17 -5.58
C ALA A 135 2.52 21.86 -4.90
N ARG A 136 3.30 20.79 -5.05
CA ARG A 136 3.07 19.50 -4.37
C ARG A 136 3.12 19.65 -2.85
N GLN A 137 4.15 20.31 -2.31
CA GLN A 137 4.27 20.58 -0.88
C GLN A 137 3.15 21.48 -0.34
N CYS A 138 2.75 22.51 -1.11
CA CYS A 138 1.63 23.38 -0.75
C CYS A 138 0.33 22.58 -0.62
N LEU A 139 0.05 21.66 -1.55
CA LEU A 139 -1.10 20.77 -1.45
C LEU A 139 -1.07 19.92 -0.18
N VAL A 140 0.07 19.29 0.13
CA VAL A 140 0.22 18.46 1.35
C VAL A 140 -0.03 19.28 2.60
N ASN A 141 0.62 20.46 2.71
CA ASN A 141 0.43 21.36 3.85
C ASN A 141 -1.02 21.86 3.96
N TRP A 142 -1.63 22.20 2.84
CA TRP A 142 -3.04 22.59 2.75
C TRP A 142 -3.96 21.46 3.22
N GLN A 143 -3.63 20.19 2.93
CA GLN A 143 -4.41 19.03 3.36
C GLN A 143 -4.30 18.72 4.85
N MET A 144 -3.30 19.24 5.56
CA MET A 144 -3.14 19.07 7.02
C MET A 144 -4.32 19.64 7.82
N ARG A 145 -5.17 20.49 7.23
CA ARG A 145 -6.40 20.95 7.90
C ARG A 145 -7.44 19.84 8.10
N PHE A 146 -7.39 18.77 7.30
CA PHE A 146 -8.29 17.63 7.41
C PHE A 146 -7.72 16.62 8.41
N THR A 147 -7.63 17.05 9.67
CA THR A 147 -7.11 16.28 10.81
C THR A 147 -8.16 16.25 11.92
N PRO A 148 -9.11 15.30 11.84
CA PRO A 148 -10.32 15.31 12.68
C PRO A 148 -10.15 14.84 14.13
N GLY A 149 -8.97 14.34 14.55
CA GLY A 149 -8.82 13.73 15.88
C GLY A 149 -9.52 12.38 16.03
N ILE A 150 -9.60 11.59 14.94
CA ILE A 150 -10.29 10.29 14.94
C ILE A 150 -9.63 9.30 15.90
N TYR A 151 -8.35 9.49 16.20
CA TYR A 151 -7.54 8.55 16.98
C TYR A 151 -7.07 9.16 18.31
N ASP A 152 -7.67 10.26 18.76
CA ASP A 152 -7.27 10.98 19.98
C ASP A 152 -7.18 10.03 21.19
N ASP A 153 -8.18 9.16 21.34
CA ASP A 153 -8.24 8.14 22.39
C ASP A 153 -7.07 7.16 22.33
N LEU A 154 -6.68 6.72 21.13
CA LEU A 154 -5.56 5.80 20.94
C LEU A 154 -4.22 6.48 21.22
N PHE A 155 -4.04 7.73 20.78
CA PHE A 155 -2.83 8.50 21.06
C PHE A 155 -2.68 8.80 22.55
N GLU A 156 -3.76 9.14 23.25
CA GLU A 156 -3.77 9.36 24.70
C GLU A 156 -3.49 8.06 25.47
N LYS A 157 -4.13 6.96 25.07
CA LYS A 157 -3.99 5.65 25.72
C LYS A 157 -2.60 5.04 25.55
N TYR A 158 -2.01 5.14 24.36
CA TYR A 158 -0.79 4.41 24.03
C TYR A 158 0.45 5.28 23.89
N GLN A 159 0.31 6.60 23.72
CA GLN A 159 1.42 7.56 23.60
C GLN A 159 2.56 7.05 22.69
N PRO A 160 2.30 6.76 21.41
CA PRO A 160 3.30 6.20 20.52
C PRO A 160 4.45 7.17 20.27
N ASP A 161 5.66 6.62 20.21
CA ASP A 161 6.89 7.34 19.83
C ASP A 161 7.10 7.36 18.31
N LEU A 162 6.50 6.39 17.61
CA LEU A 162 6.63 6.20 16.18
C LEU A 162 5.30 5.73 15.57
N VAL A 163 4.92 6.28 14.42
CA VAL A 163 3.79 5.81 13.60
C VAL A 163 4.30 5.46 12.21
N VAL A 164 4.09 4.21 11.78
CA VAL A 164 4.50 3.72 10.45
C VAL A 164 3.26 3.31 9.66
N SER A 165 3.11 3.81 8.43
CA SER A 165 2.02 3.40 7.53
C SER A 165 2.50 2.69 6.26
N ALA A 166 1.59 1.95 5.64
CA ALA A 166 1.80 1.42 4.30
C ALA A 166 1.56 2.51 3.24
N THR A 167 2.55 2.77 2.40
CA THR A 167 2.44 3.68 1.24
C THR A 167 1.96 5.09 1.61
N TYR A 168 2.64 5.69 2.61
CA TYR A 168 2.61 7.12 3.00
C TYR A 168 1.24 7.81 2.96
N GLY A 169 0.17 7.14 3.42
CA GLY A 169 -1.15 7.74 3.58
C GLY A 169 -1.96 7.79 2.30
N TRP A 170 -1.78 6.85 1.39
CA TRP A 170 -2.59 6.80 0.17
C TRP A 170 -4.10 6.60 0.48
N ARG A 171 -4.44 5.85 1.54
CA ARG A 171 -5.82 5.45 1.86
C ARG A 171 -6.37 6.29 3.03
N ASN A 172 -7.11 5.65 3.94
CA ASN A 172 -7.69 6.30 5.14
C ASN A 172 -6.65 6.52 6.24
N ASP A 173 -5.53 5.80 6.18
CA ASP A 173 -4.35 6.01 7.03
C ASP A 173 -3.76 7.43 6.92
N ARG A 174 -4.16 8.20 5.90
CA ARG A 174 -3.88 9.64 5.80
C ARG A 174 -4.29 10.43 7.04
N TYR A 175 -5.43 10.12 7.68
CA TYR A 175 -5.88 10.87 8.84
C TYR A 175 -5.02 10.57 10.06
N LEU A 176 -4.63 9.29 10.22
CA LEU A 176 -3.69 8.85 11.25
C LEU A 176 -2.36 9.57 11.10
N LEU A 177 -1.79 9.61 9.88
CA LEU A 177 -0.51 10.27 9.63
C LEU A 177 -0.56 11.78 9.88
N ARG A 178 -1.61 12.47 9.40
CA ARG A 178 -1.75 13.92 9.62
C ARG A 178 -1.88 14.25 11.10
N GLU A 179 -2.63 13.44 11.85
CA GLU A 179 -2.76 13.59 13.30
C GLU A 179 -1.43 13.34 14.02
N SER A 180 -0.69 12.32 13.61
CA SER A 180 0.65 11.99 14.14
C SER A 180 1.62 13.16 13.96
N VAL A 181 1.68 13.73 12.75
CA VAL A 181 2.51 14.90 12.45
C VAL A 181 2.08 16.12 13.27
N LYS A 182 0.77 16.38 13.40
CA LYS A 182 0.26 17.50 14.20
C LYS A 182 0.63 17.36 15.68
N ARG A 183 0.73 16.13 16.18
CA ARG A 183 1.15 15.79 17.55
C ARG A 183 2.68 15.79 17.73
N GLY A 184 3.46 15.99 16.67
CA GLY A 184 4.93 15.96 16.72
C GLY A 184 5.51 14.56 16.95
N ILE A 185 4.74 13.51 16.64
CA ILE A 185 5.18 12.11 16.75
C ILE A 185 6.03 11.78 15.53
N LYS A 186 7.09 10.99 15.72
CA LYS A 186 7.93 10.54 14.60
C LYS A 186 7.09 9.67 13.65
N THR A 187 7.18 9.92 12.36
CA THR A 187 6.36 9.26 11.34
C THR A 187 7.20 8.67 10.24
N GLY A 188 6.81 7.49 9.76
CA GLY A 188 7.42 6.87 8.61
C GLY A 188 6.43 6.14 7.73
N ALA A 189 6.90 5.74 6.56
CA ALA A 189 6.14 4.87 5.67
C ALA A 189 6.99 3.71 5.16
N VAL A 190 6.34 2.61 4.82
CA VAL A 190 6.95 1.50 4.08
C VAL A 190 6.22 1.35 2.75
N ILE A 191 6.98 1.19 1.67
CA ILE A 191 6.43 0.87 0.37
C ILE A 191 6.10 -0.62 0.37
N VAL A 192 4.82 -0.98 0.23
CA VAL A 192 4.36 -2.38 0.28
C VAL A 192 4.09 -3.00 -1.09
N GLY A 193 4.20 -2.22 -2.17
CA GLY A 193 3.95 -2.65 -3.54
C GLY A 193 5.03 -2.11 -4.48
N TRP A 194 5.32 -2.86 -5.54
CA TRP A 194 6.42 -2.55 -6.45
C TRP A 194 6.18 -1.27 -7.27
N ASP A 195 4.92 -0.98 -7.63
CA ASP A 195 4.50 0.17 -8.43
C ASP A 195 4.05 1.36 -7.57
N ASN A 196 4.02 1.22 -6.24
CA ASN A 196 3.41 2.22 -5.38
C ASN A 196 3.99 3.65 -5.55
N PRO A 197 5.31 3.87 -5.67
CA PRO A 197 5.85 5.21 -5.91
C PRO A 197 5.40 5.84 -7.24
N SER A 198 5.25 5.02 -8.29
CA SER A 198 4.82 5.45 -9.64
C SER A 198 3.30 5.35 -9.88
N SER A 199 2.54 4.79 -8.93
CA SER A 199 1.07 4.69 -8.95
C SER A 199 0.38 5.65 -7.97
N TYR A 200 1.06 6.03 -6.89
CA TYR A 200 0.53 6.86 -5.79
C TYR A 200 1.55 7.94 -5.44
N GLY A 201 1.47 9.09 -6.11
CA GLY A 201 2.55 10.07 -6.11
C GLY A 201 2.91 10.67 -4.75
N VAL A 202 2.10 11.61 -4.25
CA VAL A 202 2.55 12.52 -3.18
C VAL A 202 2.11 12.03 -1.78
N PRO A 203 2.99 12.06 -0.75
CA PRO A 203 2.66 11.70 0.63
C PRO A 203 1.48 12.47 1.21
N ALA A 204 0.74 11.87 2.14
CA ALA A 204 -0.45 12.51 2.73
C ALA A 204 -0.16 13.58 3.79
N ALA A 205 1.07 13.61 4.29
CA ALA A 205 1.59 14.48 5.34
C ALA A 205 3.13 14.58 5.19
N PRO A 206 3.80 15.58 5.79
CA PRO A 206 5.26 15.71 5.75
C PRO A 206 5.94 14.71 6.71
N LEU A 207 6.14 13.49 6.24
CA LEU A 207 6.68 12.38 7.03
C LEU A 207 8.21 12.46 7.23
N ASP A 208 8.74 11.76 8.24
CA ASP A 208 10.17 11.82 8.58
C ASP A 208 11.05 10.89 7.76
N PHE A 209 10.55 9.71 7.36
CA PHE A 209 11.29 8.75 6.55
C PHE A 209 10.38 7.81 5.77
N VAL A 210 10.96 7.15 4.75
CA VAL A 210 10.32 6.07 4.00
C VAL A 210 11.28 4.93 3.77
N THR A 211 10.77 3.70 3.74
CA THR A 211 11.53 2.51 3.35
C THR A 211 10.97 1.92 2.06
N CYS A 212 11.83 1.66 1.08
CA CYS A 212 11.48 1.08 -0.22
C CYS A 212 12.32 -0.17 -0.53
N TRP A 213 12.01 -0.82 -1.66
CA TRP A 213 12.55 -2.14 -1.99
C TRP A 213 13.91 -2.06 -2.68
N SER A 214 14.10 -1.03 -3.50
CA SER A 214 15.19 -0.97 -4.47
C SER A 214 15.61 0.47 -4.77
N GLU A 215 16.77 0.61 -5.44
CA GLU A 215 17.26 1.90 -5.92
C GLU A 215 16.27 2.56 -6.89
N LEU A 216 15.60 1.77 -7.74
CA LEU A 216 14.59 2.30 -8.66
C LEU A 216 13.45 2.99 -7.90
N GLN A 217 12.91 2.35 -6.87
CA GLN A 217 11.86 2.97 -6.05
C GLN A 217 12.38 4.16 -5.26
N LYS A 218 13.64 4.13 -4.78
CA LYS A 218 14.26 5.28 -4.15
C LYS A 218 14.31 6.48 -5.11
N GLN A 219 14.70 6.24 -6.35
CA GLN A 219 14.71 7.27 -7.38
C GLN A 219 13.29 7.79 -7.67
N GLU A 220 12.30 6.91 -7.79
CA GLU A 220 10.90 7.33 -7.97
C GLU A 220 10.39 8.20 -6.83
N LEU A 221 10.74 7.88 -5.58
CA LEU A 221 10.35 8.66 -4.40
C LEU A 221 11.02 10.04 -4.36
N VAL A 222 12.31 10.11 -4.69
CA VAL A 222 13.08 11.36 -4.68
C VAL A 222 12.64 12.26 -5.83
N ASP A 223 12.65 11.74 -7.05
CA ASP A 223 12.43 12.51 -8.27
C ASP A 223 10.93 12.76 -8.52
N GLY A 224 10.07 11.83 -8.08
CA GLY A 224 8.62 11.85 -8.29
C GLY A 224 7.81 12.43 -7.13
N SER A 225 8.21 12.15 -5.89
CA SER A 225 7.40 12.39 -4.69
C SER A 225 8.06 13.34 -3.68
N ASP A 226 9.13 14.03 -4.08
CA ASP A 226 9.85 15.06 -3.33
C ASP A 226 10.55 14.60 -2.05
N TRP A 227 10.79 13.30 -1.89
CA TRP A 227 11.52 12.79 -0.74
C TRP A 227 12.97 13.29 -0.74
N ASP A 228 13.47 13.63 0.44
CA ASP A 228 14.89 13.83 0.65
C ASP A 228 15.60 12.46 0.55
N PRO A 229 16.61 12.29 -0.32
CA PRO A 229 17.37 11.04 -0.45
C PRO A 229 17.93 10.50 0.87
N ALA A 230 18.25 11.36 1.84
CA ALA A 230 18.75 10.98 3.15
C ALA A 230 17.66 10.38 4.06
N LYS A 231 16.40 10.59 3.71
CA LYS A 231 15.21 10.06 4.41
C LYS A 231 14.62 8.82 3.73
N VAL A 232 15.19 8.37 2.61
CA VAL A 232 14.77 7.17 1.88
C VAL A 232 15.74 6.02 2.15
N ASN A 233 15.24 5.00 2.84
CA ASN A 233 15.97 3.78 3.16
C ASN A 233 15.60 2.67 2.17
N ILE A 234 16.60 1.94 1.67
CA ILE A 234 16.37 0.74 0.87
C ILE A 234 16.43 -0.46 1.81
N GLY A 235 15.28 -1.05 2.10
CA GLY A 235 15.13 -2.17 3.05
C GLY A 235 14.67 -3.48 2.42
N GLY A 236 14.41 -3.50 1.10
CA GLY A 236 13.84 -4.67 0.44
C GLY A 236 12.35 -4.87 0.74
N ILE A 237 11.86 -6.07 0.47
CA ILE A 237 10.47 -6.48 0.69
C ILE A 237 10.39 -7.72 1.58
N PRO A 238 10.17 -7.55 2.90
CA PRO A 238 10.10 -8.65 3.86
C PRO A 238 9.06 -9.72 3.50
N SER A 239 8.01 -9.33 2.76
CA SER A 239 6.98 -10.26 2.27
C SER A 239 7.53 -11.35 1.35
N TYR A 240 8.76 -11.23 0.83
CA TYR A 240 9.39 -12.23 -0.03
C TYR A 240 10.54 -12.99 0.64
N ASP A 241 10.86 -12.70 1.90
CA ASP A 241 11.99 -13.35 2.60
C ASP A 241 11.84 -14.88 2.65
N GLY A 242 10.61 -15.38 2.76
CA GLY A 242 10.30 -16.81 2.73
C GLY A 242 10.71 -17.52 1.44
N TYR A 243 10.76 -16.82 0.30
CA TYR A 243 11.30 -17.40 -0.95
C TYR A 243 12.82 -17.62 -0.85
N PHE A 244 13.55 -16.68 -0.26
CA PHE A 244 15.00 -16.79 -0.07
C PHE A 244 15.35 -17.85 0.98
N ARG A 245 14.54 -17.96 2.04
CA ARG A 245 14.66 -18.99 3.07
C ARG A 245 14.11 -20.35 2.64
N LYS A 246 13.46 -20.43 1.48
CA LYS A 246 12.79 -21.62 0.93
C LYS A 246 11.68 -22.18 1.85
N GLU A 247 11.06 -21.32 2.67
CA GLU A 247 9.97 -21.70 3.58
C GLU A 247 8.70 -22.13 2.83
N TRP A 248 8.52 -21.60 1.62
CA TRP A 248 7.34 -21.87 0.77
C TRP A 248 7.65 -22.80 -0.41
N LEU A 249 8.85 -23.38 -0.44
CA LEU A 249 9.26 -24.29 -1.50
C LEU A 249 8.62 -25.66 -1.29
N ILE A 250 7.60 -25.97 -2.09
CA ILE A 250 7.00 -27.31 -2.14
C ILE A 250 7.76 -28.14 -3.18
N PRO A 251 8.32 -29.31 -2.82
CA PRO A 251 8.96 -30.20 -3.79
C PRO A 251 8.01 -30.59 -4.92
N ARG A 252 8.54 -30.76 -6.12
CA ARG A 252 7.73 -31.09 -7.31
C ARG A 252 6.80 -32.28 -7.09
N GLU A 253 7.30 -33.38 -6.52
CA GLU A 253 6.51 -34.59 -6.29
C GLU A 253 5.33 -34.35 -5.34
N GLU A 254 5.56 -33.56 -4.30
CA GLU A 254 4.53 -33.19 -3.33
C GLU A 254 3.49 -32.25 -3.95
N TYR A 255 3.93 -31.23 -4.69
CA TYR A 255 3.04 -30.31 -5.39
C TYR A 255 2.17 -31.06 -6.42
N PHE A 256 2.77 -31.99 -7.16
CA PHE A 256 2.05 -32.79 -8.15
C PHE A 256 1.01 -33.69 -7.48
N LYS A 257 1.37 -34.32 -6.36
CA LYS A 257 0.44 -35.13 -5.58
C LYS A 257 -0.72 -34.30 -5.01
N LEU A 258 -0.43 -33.11 -4.49
CA LEU A 258 -1.42 -32.18 -3.93
C LEU A 258 -2.48 -31.78 -4.96
N HIS A 259 -2.07 -31.57 -6.21
CA HIS A 259 -2.94 -31.13 -7.30
C HIS A 259 -3.41 -32.27 -8.23
N HIS A 260 -3.16 -33.53 -7.86
CA HIS A 260 -3.50 -34.71 -8.66
C HIS A 260 -2.94 -34.71 -10.09
N LEU A 261 -1.71 -34.21 -10.25
CA LEU A 261 -1.01 -34.07 -11.53
C LEU A 261 -0.16 -35.31 -11.86
N ASP A 262 -0.01 -35.62 -13.15
CA ASP A 262 0.82 -36.74 -13.63
C ASP A 262 2.32 -36.38 -13.55
N PRO A 263 3.15 -37.10 -12.77
CA PRO A 263 4.57 -36.82 -12.65
C PRO A 263 5.35 -37.00 -13.96
N LYS A 264 4.80 -37.69 -14.96
CA LYS A 264 5.40 -37.90 -16.28
C LYS A 264 5.11 -36.77 -17.27
N ARG A 265 4.12 -35.92 -17.00
CA ARG A 265 3.77 -34.77 -17.84
C ARG A 265 4.43 -33.48 -17.34
N LYS A 266 4.77 -32.58 -18.26
CA LYS A 266 5.22 -31.22 -17.94
C LYS A 266 4.03 -30.39 -17.45
N LEU A 267 4.27 -29.51 -16.48
CA LEU A 267 3.24 -28.63 -15.93
C LEU A 267 3.32 -27.26 -16.61
N ILE A 268 2.21 -26.81 -17.18
CA ILE A 268 1.98 -25.44 -17.62
C ILE A 268 1.12 -24.77 -16.55
N THR A 269 1.59 -23.65 -16.03
CA THR A 269 0.82 -22.79 -15.13
C THR A 269 0.59 -21.44 -15.78
N TYR A 270 -0.65 -20.95 -15.78
CA TYR A 270 -0.98 -19.64 -16.34
C TYR A 270 -1.49 -18.68 -15.26
N ALA A 271 -0.70 -17.66 -14.93
CA ALA A 271 -1.09 -16.64 -13.97
C ALA A 271 -2.11 -15.69 -14.61
N SER A 272 -3.36 -15.76 -14.16
CA SER A 272 -4.43 -14.89 -14.62
C SER A 272 -4.50 -13.60 -13.80
N SER A 273 -4.92 -12.53 -14.47
CA SER A 273 -5.33 -11.27 -13.84
C SER A 273 -6.85 -11.19 -13.69
N PHE A 274 -7.34 -10.13 -13.04
CA PHE A 274 -8.77 -9.89 -12.84
C PHE A 274 -9.52 -9.83 -14.17
N ILE A 275 -10.72 -10.44 -14.20
CA ILE A 275 -11.60 -10.49 -15.38
C ILE A 275 -11.87 -9.08 -15.94
N THR A 276 -11.99 -8.09 -15.07
CA THR A 276 -12.27 -6.69 -15.43
C THR A 276 -11.11 -5.98 -16.13
N PHE A 277 -9.87 -6.44 -15.94
CA PHE A 277 -8.68 -5.84 -16.56
C PHE A 277 -8.22 -6.61 -17.80
N SER A 278 -8.21 -7.94 -17.70
CA SER A 278 -7.83 -8.81 -18.80
C SER A 278 -8.63 -10.11 -18.68
N PRO A 279 -9.65 -10.31 -19.51
CA PRO A 279 -10.38 -11.57 -19.51
C PRO A 279 -9.48 -12.65 -20.12
N ASN A 280 -8.81 -13.43 -19.26
CA ASN A 280 -7.80 -14.43 -19.63
C ASN A 280 -8.37 -15.70 -20.29
N TYR A 281 -9.70 -15.81 -20.44
CA TYR A 281 -10.36 -17.05 -20.86
C TYR A 281 -9.92 -17.52 -22.26
N LEU A 282 -9.63 -16.60 -23.19
CA LEU A 282 -9.14 -16.97 -24.53
C LEU A 282 -7.76 -17.62 -24.47
N ASN A 283 -6.88 -17.11 -23.62
CA ASN A 283 -5.55 -17.67 -23.42
C ASN A 283 -5.63 -19.04 -22.74
N ILE A 284 -6.48 -19.15 -21.71
CA ILE A 284 -6.71 -20.42 -21.01
C ILE A 284 -7.36 -21.45 -21.94
N GLU A 285 -8.34 -21.06 -22.75
CA GLU A 285 -8.99 -21.94 -23.73
C GLU A 285 -7.99 -22.44 -24.77
N ALA A 286 -7.14 -21.56 -25.30
CA ALA A 286 -6.10 -21.93 -26.24
C ALA A 286 -5.12 -22.95 -25.62
N LEU A 287 -4.63 -22.68 -24.40
CA LEU A 287 -3.75 -23.60 -23.67
C LEU A 287 -4.43 -24.95 -23.39
N ALA A 288 -5.70 -24.94 -22.98
CA ALA A 288 -6.46 -26.15 -22.72
C ALA A 288 -6.66 -27.00 -23.98
N LYS A 289 -6.95 -26.38 -25.13
CA LYS A 289 -7.08 -27.08 -26.42
C LYS A 289 -5.75 -27.71 -26.84
N LEU A 290 -4.65 -26.97 -26.76
CA LEU A 290 -3.32 -27.48 -27.09
C LEU A 290 -2.91 -28.66 -26.22
N VAL A 291 -3.21 -28.60 -24.92
CA VAL A 291 -2.93 -29.68 -23.96
C VAL A 291 -3.83 -30.89 -24.20
N ALA A 292 -5.12 -30.70 -24.49
CA ALA A 292 -6.06 -31.79 -24.75
C ALA A 292 -5.83 -32.48 -26.10
N GLY A 293 -5.34 -31.75 -27.10
CA GLY A 293 -4.98 -32.28 -28.42
C GLY A 293 -3.59 -32.90 -28.49
N ASP A 294 -2.82 -32.89 -27.40
CA ASP A 294 -1.39 -33.26 -27.37
C ASP A 294 -0.59 -32.56 -28.50
N GLU A 295 -0.91 -31.30 -28.79
CA GLU A 295 -0.33 -30.51 -29.89
C GLU A 295 1.01 -29.83 -29.52
N LEU A 296 1.44 -29.98 -28.26
CA LEU A 296 2.69 -29.44 -27.74
C LEU A 296 3.85 -30.42 -27.97
N SER A 297 5.08 -29.90 -28.04
CA SER A 297 6.28 -30.71 -28.27
C SER A 297 6.57 -31.76 -27.19
N GLU A 298 5.98 -31.59 -26.01
CA GLU A 298 6.15 -32.45 -24.83
C GLU A 298 4.78 -32.74 -24.22
N PRO A 299 4.51 -33.97 -23.76
CA PRO A 299 3.28 -34.30 -23.03
C PRO A 299 3.13 -33.38 -21.82
N SER A 300 2.05 -32.59 -21.82
CA SER A 300 1.85 -31.51 -20.86
C SER A 300 0.50 -31.61 -20.16
N GLN A 301 0.35 -30.88 -19.06
CA GLN A 301 -0.90 -30.70 -18.33
C GLN A 301 -1.00 -29.24 -17.87
N LEU A 302 -2.23 -28.73 -17.73
CA LEU A 302 -2.51 -27.33 -17.40
C LEU A 302 -3.07 -27.25 -15.97
N LEU A 303 -2.53 -26.32 -15.17
CA LEU A 303 -3.07 -25.91 -13.87
C LEU A 303 -3.32 -24.39 -13.84
#